data_AF-A0A2E8XRI3-F1
#
_entry.id   AF-A0A2E8XRI3-F1
#
_cell.length_a   1.000
_cell.length_b   1.000
_cell.length_c   1.000
_cell.angle_alpha   90.00
_cell.angle_beta   90.00
_cell.angle_gamma   90.00
#
_symmetry.space_group_name_H-M   'P 1'
#
loop_
_entity.id
_entity.type
_entity.pdbx_description
1 polymer ?
#
loop_
_entity_poly.entity_id
_entity_poly.type
_entity_poly.pdbx_seq_one_letter_code
_entity_poly.pdbx_strand_id
1 'polypeptide(L)'
;MRSDQLHQDPEAPSLVPRVVSALLVLASAIAVFAFPAITDRPMELELRLNAGIIGLGALAGIIHMLGVVPQQRHMKAFAGPVVAWPVMAAGIAALITS
;
A
#
# COMPACT_ATOMS: atom_id res chain seq x y z
N MET A 1 18.50 40.52 12.14
CA MET A 1 17.65 39.38 12.52
C MET A 1 16.62 39.12 11.41
N ARG A 2 16.85 38.10 10.57
CA ARG A 2 15.81 37.36 9.83
C ARG A 2 16.43 36.08 9.24
N SER A 3 16.98 35.27 10.14
CA SER A 3 16.93 33.81 10.01
C SER A 3 15.45 33.38 10.08
N ASP A 4 15.07 32.25 9.48
CA ASP A 4 13.76 31.58 9.65
C ASP A 4 12.73 31.75 8.53
N GLN A 5 13.14 32.13 7.32
CA GLN A 5 12.45 31.63 6.11
C GLN A 5 13.25 30.46 5.53
N LEU A 6 13.29 29.37 6.32
CA LEU A 6 13.51 28.05 5.75
C LEU A 6 12.42 27.86 4.70
N HIS A 7 12.85 27.84 3.45
CA HIS A 7 12.12 27.38 2.29
C HIS A 7 11.61 25.96 2.61
N GLN A 8 10.45 25.86 3.28
CA GLN A 8 9.72 24.61 3.32
C GLN A 8 9.22 24.41 1.91
N ASP A 9 10.01 23.69 1.12
CA ASP A 9 9.64 23.26 -0.21
C ASP A 9 8.35 22.42 -0.05
N PRO A 10 7.17 22.94 -0.45
CA PRO A 10 5.90 22.28 -0.17
C PRO A 10 5.73 20.98 -0.97
N GLU A 11 6.68 20.68 -1.86
CA GLU A 11 6.68 19.50 -2.72
C GLU A 11 7.46 18.31 -2.17
N ALA A 12 8.11 18.42 -1.00
CA ALA A 12 8.76 17.28 -0.39
C ALA A 12 7.71 16.20 -0.03
N PRO A 13 7.78 14.98 -0.60
CA PRO A 13 6.78 13.95 -0.34
C PRO A 13 6.77 13.62 1.16
N SER A 14 5.62 13.82 1.80
CA SER A 14 5.47 13.60 3.25
C SER A 14 5.92 12.20 3.67
N LEU A 15 6.57 12.11 4.84
CA LEU A 15 7.13 10.85 5.35
C LEU A 15 6.03 9.86 5.78
N VAL A 16 4.91 10.36 6.30
CA VAL A 16 3.83 9.53 6.84
C VAL A 16 3.25 8.56 5.80
N PRO A 17 2.83 9.00 4.59
CA PRO A 17 2.33 8.08 3.59
C PRO A 17 3.36 7.04 3.14
N ARG A 18 4.64 7.41 3.10
CA ARG A 18 5.72 6.50 2.69
C ARG A 18 5.90 5.38 3.70
N VAL A 19 5.93 5.72 4.99
CA VAL A 19 6.06 4.74 6.08
C VAL A 19 4.82 3.84 6.16
N VAL A 20 3.62 4.41 6.10
CA VAL A 20 2.38 3.62 6.16
C VAL A 20 2.27 2.69 4.96
N SER A 21 2.57 3.17 3.75
CA SER A 21 2.58 2.32 2.57
C SER A 21 3.66 1.23 2.63
N ALA A 22 4.85 1.51 3.15
CA ALA A 22 5.88 0.49 3.35
C ALA A 22 5.43 -0.61 4.32
N LEU A 23 4.82 -0.22 5.44
CA LEU A 23 4.26 -1.17 6.42
C LEU A 23 3.15 -2.02 5.81
N LEU A 24 2.24 -1.40 5.05
CA LEU A 24 1.15 -2.13 4.38
C LEU A 24 1.69 -3.08 3.31
N VAL A 25 2.68 -2.68 2.51
CA VAL A 25 3.31 -3.55 1.50
C VAL A 25 3.98 -4.75 2.17
N LEU A 26 4.69 -4.52 3.28
CA LEU A 26 5.30 -5.60 4.05
C LEU A 26 4.25 -6.57 4.61
N ALA A 27 3.19 -6.04 5.23
CA ALA A 27 2.09 -6.85 5.74
C ALA A 27 1.40 -7.65 4.63
N SER A 28 1.19 -7.05 3.46
CA SER A 28 0.66 -7.71 2.27
C SER A 28 1.56 -8.84 1.77
N ALA A 29 2.88 -8.64 1.72
CA ALA A 29 3.82 -9.68 1.33
C ALA A 29 3.79 -10.87 2.31
N ILE A 30 3.76 -10.59 3.61
CA ILE A 30 3.63 -11.63 4.64
C ILE A 30 2.30 -12.38 4.48
N ALA A 31 1.19 -11.66 4.30
CA ALA A 31 -0.13 -12.26 4.13
C ALA A 31 -0.21 -13.15 2.88
N VAL A 32 0.40 -12.74 1.76
CA VAL A 32 0.30 -13.52 0.50
C VAL A 32 1.27 -14.70 0.46
N PHE A 33 2.50 -14.53 0.97
CA PHE A 33 3.56 -15.54 0.81
C PHE A 33 3.80 -16.38 2.07
N ALA A 34 3.74 -15.77 3.26
CA ALA A 34 4.06 -16.47 4.50
C ALA A 34 2.83 -17.13 5.13
N PHE A 35 1.67 -16.45 5.14
CA PHE A 35 0.48 -16.98 5.81
C PHE A 35 0.03 -18.35 5.25
N PRO A 36 -0.14 -18.55 3.92
CA PRO A 36 -0.58 -19.85 3.40
C PRO A 36 0.40 -20.98 3.73
N ALA A 37 1.71 -20.68 3.71
CA ALA A 37 2.77 -21.63 4.04
C ALA A 37 2.79 -22.00 5.54
N ILE A 38 2.49 -21.04 6.43
CA ILE A 38 2.44 -21.26 7.88
C ILE A 38 1.18 -22.03 8.27
N THR A 39 0.04 -21.76 7.61
CA THR A 39 -1.26 -22.36 7.96
C THR A 39 -1.55 -23.66 7.22
N ASP A 40 -0.64 -24.14 6.36
CA ASP A 40 -0.80 -25.31 5.49
C ASP A 40 -2.13 -25.29 4.70
N ARG A 41 -2.54 -24.08 4.26
CA ARG A 41 -3.80 -23.88 3.56
C ARG A 41 -3.56 -23.91 2.05
N PRO A 42 -4.27 -24.78 1.29
CA PRO A 42 -4.19 -24.74 -0.16
C PRO A 42 -4.70 -23.38 -0.68
N MET A 43 -3.99 -22.80 -1.65
CA MET A 43 -4.43 -21.58 -2.32
C MET A 43 -5.63 -21.87 -3.23
N GLU A 44 -6.81 -21.88 -2.65
CA GLU A 44 -8.09 -21.96 -3.36
C GLU A 44 -8.35 -20.70 -4.20
N LEU A 45 -9.32 -20.78 -5.11
CA LEU A 45 -9.62 -19.72 -6.06
C LEU A 45 -9.89 -18.37 -5.37
N GLU A 46 -10.63 -18.37 -4.27
CA GLU A 46 -10.91 -17.16 -3.47
C GLU A 46 -9.62 -16.54 -2.90
N LEU A 47 -8.72 -17.37 -2.36
CA LEU A 47 -7.44 -16.92 -1.82
C LEU A 47 -6.55 -16.32 -2.92
N ARG A 48 -6.58 -16.88 -4.13
CA ARG A 48 -5.85 -16.36 -5.30
C ARG A 48 -6.40 -15.01 -5.76
N LEU A 49 -7.72 -14.85 -5.77
CA LEU A 49 -8.36 -13.57 -6.11
C LEU A 49 -8.02 -12.50 -5.06
N ASN A 50 -8.07 -12.84 -3.78
CA ASN A 50 -7.67 -11.95 -2.69
C ASN A 50 -6.19 -11.57 -2.79
N ALA A 51 -5.30 -12.53 -3.08
CA ALA A 51 -3.88 -12.25 -3.33
C ALA A 51 -3.67 -11.30 -4.51
N GLY A 52 -4.47 -11.41 -5.58
CA GLY A 52 -4.46 -10.48 -6.71
C GLY A 52 -4.86 -9.05 -6.32
N ILE A 53 -5.93 -8.90 -5.52
CA ILE A 53 -6.38 -7.59 -5.00
C ILE A 53 -5.33 -6.98 -4.08
N ILE A 54 -4.75 -7.79 -3.18
CA ILE A 54 -3.65 -7.37 -2.30
C ILE A 54 -2.45 -6.92 -3.14
N GLY A 55 -2.10 -7.65 -4.20
CA GLY A 55 -1.01 -7.31 -5.11
C GLY A 55 -1.22 -5.96 -5.81
N LEU A 56 -2.44 -5.67 -6.29
CA LEU A 56 -2.78 -4.37 -6.86
C LEU A 56 -2.67 -3.23 -5.83
N GLY A 57 -3.14 -3.47 -4.60
CA GLY A 57 -2.96 -2.53 -3.49
C GLY A 57 -1.49 -2.29 -3.16
N ALA A 58 -0.68 -3.35 -3.11
CA ALA A 58 0.75 -3.27 -2.85
C ALA A 58 1.51 -2.48 -3.93
N LEU A 59 1.14 -2.62 -5.21
CA LEU A 59 1.68 -1.79 -6.29
C LEU A 59 1.39 -0.31 -6.07
N ALA A 60 0.16 0.05 -5.68
CA ALA A 60 -0.17 1.42 -5.31
C ALA A 60 0.59 1.89 -4.05
N GLY A 61 0.81 1.00 -3.08
CA GLY A 61 1.67 1.26 -1.92
C GLY A 61 3.13 1.54 -2.30
N ILE A 62 3.70 0.80 -3.25
CA ILE A 62 5.07 1.02 -3.74
C ILE A 62 5.20 2.39 -4.42
N ILE A 63 4.21 2.79 -5.24
CA ILE A 63 4.17 4.11 -5.87
C ILE A 63 4.27 5.22 -4.80
N HIS A 64 3.51 5.09 -3.71
CA HIS A 64 3.58 6.01 -2.58
C HIS A 64 4.91 5.96 -1.81
N MET A 65 5.43 4.76 -1.54
CA MET A 65 6.71 4.58 -0.85
C MET A 65 7.83 5.32 -1.59
N LEU A 66 7.85 5.20 -2.91
CA LEU A 66 8.83 5.85 -3.78
C LEU A 66 8.59 7.36 -3.93
N GLY A 67 7.43 7.88 -3.49
CA GLY A 67 7.07 9.29 -3.61
C GLY A 67 6.68 9.69 -5.05
N VAL A 68 6.32 8.72 -5.88
CA VAL A 68 5.88 8.96 -7.26
C VAL A 68 4.44 9.44 -7.25
N VAL A 69 4.19 10.62 -7.80
CA VAL A 69 2.83 11.18 -7.93
C VAL A 69 2.38 11.00 -9.38
N PRO A 70 1.32 10.21 -9.66
CA PRO A 70 0.81 10.05 -11.02
C PRO A 70 0.33 11.39 -11.60
N GLN A 71 0.75 11.71 -12.83
CA GLN A 71 0.31 12.93 -13.53
C GLN A 71 -1.17 12.87 -13.93
N GLN A 72 -1.69 11.68 -14.22
CA GLN A 72 -3.09 11.51 -14.61
C GLN A 72 -4.03 11.59 -13.39
N ARG A 73 -5.06 12.43 -13.48
CA ARG A 73 -6.01 12.70 -12.38
C ARG A 73 -6.72 11.45 -11.86
N HIS A 74 -7.06 10.52 -12.75
CA HIS A 74 -7.71 9.25 -12.40
C HIS A 74 -6.75 8.32 -11.64
N MET A 75 -5.50 8.21 -12.10
CA MET A 75 -4.48 7.42 -11.41
C MET A 75 -4.12 8.03 -10.05
N LYS A 76 -4.11 9.36 -9.93
CA LYS A 76 -3.85 10.06 -8.67
C LYS A 76 -4.92 9.79 -7.62
N ALA A 77 -6.18 9.61 -8.05
CA ALA A 77 -7.28 9.24 -7.15
C ALA A 77 -7.20 7.76 -6.73
N PHE A 78 -6.95 6.87 -7.69
CA PHE A 78 -6.93 5.43 -7.45
C PHE A 78 -5.69 4.98 -6.67
N ALA A 79 -4.52 5.48 -7.06
CA ALA A 79 -3.26 5.23 -6.39
C ALA A 79 -2.99 6.27 -5.31
N GLY A 80 -4.03 6.88 -4.71
CA GLY A 80 -3.91 7.78 -3.57
C GLY A 80 -4.05 7.02 -2.24
N PRO A 81 -3.53 7.54 -1.10
CA PRO A 81 -3.51 6.80 0.17
C PRO A 81 -4.91 6.44 0.67
N VAL A 82 -5.87 7.33 0.40
CA VAL A 82 -7.29 7.21 0.77
C VAL A 82 -7.95 5.98 0.13
N VAL A 83 -7.50 5.55 -1.05
CA VAL A 83 -8.06 4.39 -1.77
C VAL A 83 -7.16 3.18 -1.60
N ALA A 84 -5.84 3.34 -1.72
CA ALA A 84 -4.90 2.24 -1.64
C ALA A 84 -4.90 1.54 -0.26
N TRP A 85 -4.96 2.31 0.85
CA TRP A 85 -4.87 1.71 2.17
C TRP A 85 -6.09 0.86 2.55
N PRO A 86 -7.34 1.33 2.38
CA PRO A 86 -8.49 0.48 2.68
C PRO A 86 -8.54 -0.80 1.84
N VAL A 87 -8.13 -0.73 0.55
CA VAL A 87 -8.08 -1.90 -0.33
C VAL A 87 -7.06 -2.92 0.17
N MET A 88 -5.84 -2.48 0.53
CA MET A 88 -4.82 -3.38 1.10
C MET A 88 -5.28 -3.97 2.43
N ALA A 89 -5.83 -3.16 3.33
CA ALA A 89 -6.31 -3.60 4.63
C ALA A 89 -7.45 -4.63 4.50
N ALA A 90 -8.42 -4.37 3.62
CA ALA A 90 -9.51 -5.28 3.34
C ALA A 90 -9.02 -6.60 2.75
N GLY A 91 -8.07 -6.56 1.81
CA GLY A 91 -7.47 -7.76 1.23
C GLY A 91 -6.75 -8.61 2.28
N ILE A 92 -5.94 -7.98 3.14
CA ILE A 92 -5.25 -8.66 4.24
C ILE A 92 -6.27 -9.29 5.21
N ALA A 93 -7.28 -8.53 5.62
CA ALA A 93 -8.33 -9.02 6.53
C ALA A 93 -9.08 -10.21 5.92
N ALA A 94 -9.49 -10.10 4.66
CA ALA A 94 -10.18 -11.17 3.94
C ALA A 94 -9.35 -12.45 3.92
N LEU A 95 -8.05 -12.35 3.62
CA LEU A 95 -7.15 -13.51 3.55
C LEU A 95 -6.94 -14.19 4.91
N ILE A 96 -7.01 -13.45 6.01
CA ILE A 96 -6.92 -14.00 7.37
C ILE A 96 -8.23 -14.64 7.81
N THR A 97 -9.39 -14.10 7.39
CA THR A 97 -10.72 -14.54 7.87
C THR A 97 -11.41 -15.59 7.01
N SER A 98 -11.05 -15.70 5.72
CA SER A 98 -11.45 -16.81 4.84
C SER A 98 -10.71 -18.07 5.25
#